data_AF-H0W387-F1
#
_entry.id   AF-H0W387-F1
#
_cell.length_a   1.000
_cell.length_b   1.000
_cell.length_c   1.000
_cell.angle_alpha   90.00
_cell.angle_beta   90.00
_cell.angle_gamma   90.00
#
_symmetry.space_group_name_H-M   'P 1'
#
loop_
_entity.id
_entity.type
_entity.pdbx_description
1 polymer ?
#
loop_
_entity_poly.entity_id
_entity_poly.type
_entity_poly.pdbx_seq_one_letter_code
_entity_poly.pdbx_strand_id
1 'polypeptide(L)'
;MPTWGLLFLLWTAAGASQEAMRDCPAPCSCRSLETMGLHVDCEGRGLTALPPLPPGTRHLLLANNSLRSVPPGAFDHLPQLWILDVSQNPWHCDCGLTYLRLWMKDHMPDSLQDVLCASPARAAHRPLNQLTGYQLGNCGWQLQASWAQPGFWWDVALVAVAVVGVALLAGLLCISTESLG
;
A
#
# COMPACT_ATOMS: atom_id res chain seq x y z
N MET A 1 20.21 -3.24 -54.40
CA MET A 1 19.45 -3.43 -53.15
C MET A 1 20.45 -3.88 -52.09
N PRO A 2 20.89 -3.01 -51.16
CA PRO A 2 22.02 -3.32 -50.29
C PRO A 2 21.64 -4.42 -49.30
N THR A 3 22.48 -5.45 -49.22
CA THR A 3 22.34 -6.63 -48.35
C THR A 3 22.33 -6.31 -46.84
N TRP A 4 22.57 -5.06 -46.48
CA TRP A 4 22.50 -4.56 -45.09
C TRP A 4 21.06 -4.40 -44.57
N GLY A 5 20.06 -4.33 -45.44
CA GLY A 5 18.65 -4.22 -45.02
C GLY A 5 18.13 -5.49 -44.32
N LEU A 6 18.66 -6.67 -44.65
CA LEU A 6 18.24 -7.95 -44.06
C LEU A 6 18.84 -8.20 -42.67
N LEU A 7 20.00 -7.61 -42.36
CA LEU A 7 20.61 -7.70 -41.03
C LEU A 7 19.88 -6.84 -39.99
N PHE A 8 19.31 -5.69 -40.40
CA PHE A 8 18.53 -4.83 -39.50
C PHE A 8 17.14 -5.39 -39.15
N LEU A 9 16.55 -6.24 -40.00
CA LEU A 9 15.24 -6.85 -39.74
C LEU A 9 15.32 -8.12 -38.85
N LEU A 10 16.50 -8.72 -38.69
CA LEU A 10 16.70 -9.86 -37.80
C LEU A 10 17.02 -9.46 -36.35
N TRP A 11 17.44 -8.20 -36.11
CA TRP A 11 17.79 -7.74 -34.78
C TRP A 11 16.60 -7.27 -33.94
N THR A 12 15.49 -6.90 -34.58
CA THR A 12 14.29 -6.36 -33.90
C THR A 12 13.34 -7.44 -33.37
N ALA A 13 13.45 -8.69 -33.84
CA ALA A 13 12.56 -9.78 -33.42
C ALA A 13 13.02 -10.50 -32.13
N ALA A 14 14.28 -10.35 -31.73
CA ALA A 14 14.83 -11.05 -30.56
C ALA A 14 14.74 -10.26 -29.24
N GLY A 15 14.37 -8.97 -29.29
CA GLY A 15 14.50 -8.07 -28.13
C GLY A 15 13.25 -7.91 -27.27
N ALA A 16 12.05 -8.25 -27.75
CA ALA A 16 10.80 -7.83 -27.11
C ALA A 16 10.29 -8.76 -25.99
N SER A 17 10.89 -9.95 -25.79
CA SER A 17 10.39 -10.94 -24.82
C SER A 17 11.28 -11.16 -23.59
N GLN A 18 12.43 -10.48 -23.49
CA GLN A 18 13.50 -10.88 -22.54
C GLN A 18 13.75 -9.91 -21.38
N GLU A 19 13.13 -8.73 -21.35
CA GLU A 19 13.38 -7.72 -20.30
C GLU A 19 12.70 -8.07 -18.97
N ALA A 20 11.46 -8.56 -18.98
CA ALA A 20 10.74 -8.91 -17.73
C ALA A 20 11.32 -10.14 -16.99
N MET A 21 12.05 -11.00 -17.69
CA MET A 21 12.68 -12.20 -17.12
C MET A 21 13.99 -11.90 -16.38
N ARG A 22 14.67 -10.80 -16.74
CA ARG A 22 16.01 -10.45 -16.20
C ARG A 22 15.99 -9.98 -14.75
N ASP A 23 14.85 -9.48 -14.28
CA ASP A 23 14.67 -8.98 -12.92
C ASP A 23 14.05 -10.02 -11.97
N CYS A 24 14.08 -11.30 -12.33
CA CYS A 24 13.54 -12.36 -11.47
C CYS A 24 14.36 -12.47 -10.17
N PRO A 25 13.72 -12.48 -8.99
CA PRO A 25 14.41 -12.68 -7.72
C PRO A 25 15.16 -14.01 -7.69
N ALA A 26 16.41 -14.01 -7.20
CA ALA A 26 17.21 -15.23 -7.02
C ALA A 26 16.49 -16.39 -6.28
N PRO A 27 15.67 -16.17 -5.24
CA PRO A 27 14.96 -17.29 -4.59
C PRO A 27 13.75 -17.81 -5.38
N CYS A 28 13.33 -17.15 -6.45
CA CYS A 28 12.09 -17.43 -7.15
C CYS A 28 12.34 -17.96 -8.57
N SER A 29 11.32 -18.62 -9.13
CA SER A 29 11.29 -19.04 -10.53
C SER A 29 10.26 -18.22 -11.29
N CYS A 30 10.67 -17.60 -12.38
CA CYS A 30 9.80 -16.78 -13.23
C CYS A 30 9.54 -17.47 -14.58
N ARG A 31 8.30 -17.40 -15.06
CA ARG A 31 7.91 -17.89 -16.39
C ARG A 31 6.96 -16.91 -17.08
N SER A 32 7.09 -16.76 -18.40
CA SER A 32 6.16 -15.96 -19.18
C SER A 32 4.80 -16.67 -19.26
N LEU A 33 3.72 -15.90 -19.20
CA LEU A 33 2.37 -16.38 -19.48
C LEU A 33 2.02 -16.25 -20.96
N GLU A 34 1.25 -17.21 -21.48
CA GLU A 34 0.72 -17.17 -22.86
C GLU A 34 -0.19 -15.96 -23.07
N THR A 35 -0.93 -15.54 -22.05
CA THR A 35 -1.89 -14.44 -22.08
C THR A 35 -1.28 -13.06 -21.80
N MET A 36 0.04 -12.93 -21.95
CA MET A 36 0.86 -11.79 -21.54
C MET A 36 0.95 -11.65 -20.00
N GLY A 37 2.15 -11.37 -19.50
CA GLY A 37 2.47 -11.24 -18.08
C GLY A 37 3.49 -12.27 -17.60
N LEU A 38 3.87 -12.16 -16.33
CA LEU A 38 4.89 -12.99 -15.69
C LEU A 38 4.28 -13.76 -14.52
N HIS A 39 4.55 -15.06 -14.45
CA HIS A 39 4.27 -15.88 -13.28
C HIS A 39 5.55 -16.02 -12.47
N VAL A 40 5.49 -15.57 -11.23
CA VAL A 40 6.58 -15.55 -10.26
C VAL A 40 6.23 -16.53 -9.15
N ASP A 41 6.98 -17.63 -9.08
CA ASP A 41 6.83 -18.67 -8.09
C ASP A 41 7.96 -18.59 -7.05
N CYS A 42 7.59 -18.22 -5.84
CA CYS A 42 8.45 -18.11 -4.68
C CYS A 42 7.97 -19.03 -3.53
N GLU A 43 7.18 -20.05 -3.82
CA GLU A 43 6.60 -20.93 -2.80
C GLU A 43 7.69 -21.75 -2.09
N GLY A 44 7.60 -21.91 -0.77
CA GLY A 44 8.47 -22.82 -0.03
C GLY A 44 9.93 -22.37 0.08
N ARG A 45 10.22 -21.07 -0.13
CA ARG A 45 11.60 -20.53 -0.19
C ARG A 45 12.11 -19.98 1.14
N GLY A 46 11.32 -20.07 2.21
CA GLY A 46 11.68 -19.58 3.55
C GLY A 46 11.81 -18.05 3.62
N LEU A 47 11.10 -17.32 2.75
CA LEU A 47 11.16 -15.86 2.70
C LEU A 47 10.63 -15.25 4.00
N THR A 48 11.42 -14.36 4.59
CA THR A 48 11.05 -13.57 5.77
C THR A 48 10.60 -12.16 5.41
N ALA A 49 10.97 -11.70 4.22
CA ALA A 49 10.56 -10.43 3.62
C ALA A 49 10.29 -10.62 2.12
N LEU A 50 9.52 -9.69 1.55
CA LEU A 50 9.17 -9.71 0.14
C LEU A 50 10.42 -9.38 -0.72
N PRO A 51 10.76 -10.17 -1.74
CA PRO A 51 11.82 -9.83 -2.69
C PRO A 51 11.38 -8.70 -3.65
N PRO A 52 12.30 -8.06 -4.38
CA PRO A 52 11.96 -7.09 -5.42
C PRO A 52 11.18 -7.76 -6.55
N LEU A 53 9.91 -7.40 -6.75
CA LEU A 53 9.03 -8.06 -7.72
C LEU A 53 9.05 -7.33 -9.08
N PRO A 54 9.18 -8.05 -10.21
CA PRO A 54 9.12 -7.44 -11.55
C PRO A 54 7.76 -6.80 -11.84
N PRO A 55 7.69 -5.65 -12.53
CA PRO A 55 6.43 -4.92 -12.78
C PRO A 55 5.42 -5.68 -13.65
N GLY A 56 5.90 -6.61 -14.49
CA GLY A 56 5.05 -7.46 -15.33
C GLY A 56 4.44 -8.68 -14.60
N THR A 57 4.55 -8.74 -13.27
CA THR A 57 4.03 -9.86 -12.48
C THR A 57 2.51 -9.89 -12.52
N ARG A 58 1.97 -11.00 -13.04
CA ARG A 58 0.53 -11.29 -13.11
C ARG A 58 0.12 -12.33 -12.09
N HIS A 59 0.93 -13.36 -11.89
CA HIS A 59 0.69 -14.39 -10.89
C HIS A 59 1.87 -14.41 -9.92
N LEU A 60 1.62 -14.31 -8.62
CA LEU A 60 2.62 -14.30 -7.57
C LEU A 60 2.30 -15.36 -6.51
N LEU A 61 3.16 -16.36 -6.39
CA LEU A 61 3.03 -17.41 -5.38
C LEU A 61 4.07 -17.18 -4.27
N LEU A 62 3.59 -16.88 -3.07
CA LEU A 62 4.38 -16.67 -1.85
C LEU A 62 3.98 -17.64 -0.73
N ALA A 63 3.20 -18.67 -1.05
CA ALA A 63 2.75 -19.65 -0.08
C ALA A 63 3.91 -20.37 0.62
N ASN A 64 3.64 -20.92 1.80
CA ASN A 64 4.58 -21.75 2.55
C ASN A 64 5.95 -21.06 2.79
N ASN A 65 5.92 -19.80 3.20
CA ASN A 65 7.10 -19.01 3.55
C ASN A 65 7.05 -18.60 5.04
N SER A 66 7.96 -17.72 5.46
CA SER A 66 8.05 -17.20 6.83
C SER A 66 7.69 -15.71 6.91
N LEU A 67 6.82 -15.24 6.02
CA LEU A 67 6.37 -13.86 6.00
C LEU A 67 5.46 -13.58 7.20
N ARG A 68 5.71 -12.46 7.88
CA ARG A 68 4.88 -12.02 9.01
C ARG A 68 4.03 -10.80 8.69
N SER A 69 4.46 -9.99 7.72
CA SER A 69 3.78 -8.79 7.27
C SER A 69 4.19 -8.46 5.83
N VAL A 70 3.40 -7.64 5.15
CA VAL A 70 3.75 -7.07 3.85
C VAL A 70 3.86 -5.56 4.00
N PRO A 71 4.94 -4.92 3.51
CA PRO A 71 5.07 -3.47 3.56
C PRO A 71 3.90 -2.76 2.85
N PRO A 72 3.43 -1.61 3.36
CA PRO A 72 2.48 -0.80 2.64
C PRO A 72 3.01 -0.43 1.25
N GLY A 73 2.15 -0.58 0.24
CA GLY A 73 2.46 -0.27 -1.15
C GLY A 73 3.30 -1.32 -1.89
N ALA A 74 3.57 -2.47 -1.28
CA ALA A 74 4.41 -3.52 -1.87
C ALA A 74 3.89 -4.09 -3.20
N PHE A 75 2.61 -3.93 -3.52
CA PHE A 75 2.00 -4.40 -4.76
C PHE A 75 1.55 -3.25 -5.67
N ASP A 76 1.75 -2.00 -5.27
CA ASP A 76 1.22 -0.84 -6.01
C ASP A 76 1.92 -0.65 -7.37
N HIS A 77 3.15 -1.15 -7.50
CA HIS A 77 3.91 -1.15 -8.76
C HIS A 77 3.59 -2.36 -9.66
N LEU A 78 2.64 -3.22 -9.27
CA LEU A 78 2.23 -4.43 -9.99
C LEU A 78 0.79 -4.29 -10.53
N PRO A 79 0.53 -3.42 -11.52
CA PRO A 79 -0.83 -3.13 -11.98
C PRO A 79 -1.52 -4.31 -12.68
N GLN A 80 -0.76 -5.34 -13.05
CA GLN A 80 -1.26 -6.54 -13.72
C GLN A 80 -1.44 -7.73 -12.77
N LEU A 81 -1.18 -7.55 -11.47
CA LEU A 81 -1.27 -8.63 -10.49
C LEU A 81 -2.72 -9.12 -10.37
N TRP A 82 -2.94 -10.38 -10.74
CA TRP A 82 -4.25 -11.02 -10.80
C TRP A 82 -4.38 -12.17 -9.80
N ILE A 83 -3.31 -12.91 -9.57
CA ILE A 83 -3.27 -14.02 -8.60
C ILE A 83 -2.18 -13.73 -7.58
N LEU A 84 -2.54 -13.74 -6.30
CA LEU A 84 -1.61 -13.66 -5.18
C LEU A 84 -1.94 -14.80 -4.21
N ASP A 85 -1.01 -15.71 -4.03
CA ASP A 85 -1.10 -16.73 -2.98
C ASP A 85 -0.13 -16.38 -1.85
N VAL A 86 -0.69 -16.06 -0.69
CA VAL A 86 0.02 -15.70 0.54
C VAL A 86 -0.35 -16.64 1.68
N SER A 87 -0.95 -17.79 1.36
CA SER A 87 -1.36 -18.80 2.33
C SER A 87 -0.15 -19.42 3.05
N GLN A 88 -0.41 -20.12 4.16
CA GLN A 88 0.63 -20.87 4.89
C GLN A 88 1.87 -20.02 5.29
N ASN A 89 1.66 -18.77 5.67
CA ASN A 89 2.68 -17.90 6.23
C ASN A 89 2.32 -17.53 7.68
N PRO A 90 3.30 -17.33 8.57
CA PRO A 90 3.07 -17.01 9.98
C PRO A 90 2.65 -15.54 10.17
N TRP A 91 1.52 -15.13 9.59
CA TRP A 91 1.04 -13.75 9.60
C TRP A 91 0.88 -13.19 11.01
N HIS A 92 1.49 -12.04 11.25
CA HIS A 92 1.32 -11.25 12.46
C HIS A 92 0.23 -10.20 12.20
N CYS A 93 -0.98 -10.52 12.62
CA CYS A 93 -2.20 -9.74 12.38
C CYS A 93 -2.32 -8.58 13.38
N ASP A 94 -1.48 -7.58 13.17
CA ASP A 94 -1.54 -6.26 13.79
C ASP A 94 -1.79 -5.18 12.73
N CYS A 95 -1.47 -3.93 13.04
CA CYS A 95 -1.71 -2.83 12.13
C CYS A 95 -0.86 -2.85 10.87
N GLY A 96 0.32 -3.46 10.92
CA GLY A 96 1.17 -3.61 9.74
C GLY A 96 0.52 -4.47 8.66
N LEU A 97 -0.37 -5.38 9.02
CA LEU A 97 -1.06 -6.26 8.07
C LEU A 97 -2.31 -5.63 7.43
N THR A 98 -2.68 -4.41 7.84
CA THR A 98 -3.87 -3.71 7.32
C THR A 98 -3.79 -3.48 5.82
N TYR A 99 -2.61 -3.13 5.29
CA TYR A 99 -2.41 -2.95 3.85
C TYR A 99 -2.76 -4.22 3.07
N LEU A 100 -2.15 -5.36 3.43
CA LEU A 100 -2.38 -6.64 2.76
C LEU A 100 -3.87 -7.00 2.78
N ARG A 101 -4.51 -6.85 3.95
CA ARG A 101 -5.92 -7.13 4.11
C ARG A 101 -6.79 -6.29 3.17
N LEU A 102 -6.57 -4.97 3.13
CA LEU A 102 -7.36 -4.06 2.30
C LEU A 102 -7.09 -4.32 0.82
N TRP A 103 -5.84 -4.47 0.43
CA TRP A 103 -5.44 -4.77 -0.95
C TRP A 103 -6.12 -6.05 -1.45
N MET A 104 -6.04 -7.14 -0.67
CA MET A 104 -6.69 -8.40 -1.03
C MET A 104 -8.22 -8.29 -1.03
N LYS A 105 -8.81 -7.52 -0.11
CA LYS A 105 -10.27 -7.29 -0.09
C LYS A 105 -10.76 -6.66 -1.39
N ASP A 106 -10.00 -5.70 -1.93
CA ASP A 106 -10.38 -4.94 -3.11
C ASP A 106 -10.08 -5.70 -4.41
N HIS A 107 -9.02 -6.52 -4.45
CA HIS A 107 -8.58 -7.19 -5.68
C HIS A 107 -8.97 -8.67 -5.77
N MET A 108 -9.10 -9.36 -4.63
CA MET A 108 -9.28 -10.82 -4.56
C MET A 108 -9.93 -11.26 -3.23
N PRO A 109 -11.21 -10.92 -3.03
CA PRO A 109 -11.90 -11.17 -1.76
C PRO A 109 -12.06 -12.65 -1.43
N ASP A 110 -12.11 -13.52 -2.45
CA ASP A 110 -12.30 -14.97 -2.27
C ASP A 110 -11.08 -15.62 -1.60
N SER A 111 -9.86 -15.16 -1.90
CA SER A 111 -8.61 -15.71 -1.32
C SER A 111 -8.31 -15.22 0.10
N LEU A 112 -9.06 -14.23 0.62
CA LEU A 112 -8.84 -13.73 1.98
C LEU A 112 -9.14 -14.76 3.08
N GLN A 113 -10.00 -15.74 2.79
CA GLN A 113 -10.38 -16.78 3.75
C GLN A 113 -9.27 -17.81 4.00
N ASP A 114 -8.31 -17.92 3.08
CA ASP A 114 -7.18 -18.86 3.15
C ASP A 114 -5.99 -18.27 3.92
N VAL A 115 -6.05 -16.98 4.27
CA VAL A 115 -5.01 -16.28 5.01
C VAL A 115 -5.31 -16.33 6.51
N LEU A 116 -4.58 -17.20 7.23
CA LEU A 116 -4.72 -17.37 8.67
C LEU A 116 -3.66 -16.60 9.45
N CYS A 117 -4.08 -15.97 10.54
CA CYS A 117 -3.16 -15.32 11.48
C CYS A 117 -2.44 -16.35 12.33
N ALA A 118 -1.12 -16.22 12.47
CA ALA A 118 -0.34 -17.00 13.45
C ALA A 118 -0.17 -16.26 14.78
N SER A 119 -0.19 -14.92 14.73
CA SER A 119 -0.01 -14.05 15.90
C SER A 119 -0.78 -12.74 15.71
N PRO A 120 -1.02 -11.96 16.77
CA PRO A 120 -0.86 -12.32 18.19
C PRO A 120 -1.89 -13.40 18.61
N ALA A 121 -1.70 -14.03 19.78
CA ALA A 121 -2.55 -15.14 20.27
C ALA A 121 -4.06 -14.83 20.24
N ARG A 122 -4.44 -13.55 20.36
CA ARG A 122 -5.83 -13.05 20.32
C ARG A 122 -6.53 -13.29 18.97
N ALA A 123 -5.73 -13.22 17.90
CA ALA A 123 -6.16 -13.34 16.50
C ALA A 123 -5.66 -14.64 15.85
N ALA A 124 -4.80 -15.42 16.53
CA ALA A 124 -4.26 -16.65 16.01
C ALA A 124 -5.37 -17.63 15.54
N HIS A 125 -5.10 -18.30 14.42
CA HIS A 125 -5.99 -19.22 13.71
C HIS A 125 -7.30 -18.62 13.20
N ARG A 126 -7.48 -17.29 13.28
CA ARG A 126 -8.59 -16.63 12.62
C ARG A 126 -8.22 -16.27 11.18
N PRO A 127 -9.17 -16.39 10.23
CA PRO A 127 -8.97 -15.92 8.87
C PRO A 127 -9.00 -14.39 8.82
N LEU A 128 -8.23 -13.83 7.89
CA LEU A 128 -8.02 -12.39 7.77
C LEU A 128 -9.31 -11.63 7.41
N ASN A 129 -10.26 -12.28 6.70
CA ASN A 129 -11.56 -11.69 6.35
C ASN A 129 -12.46 -11.40 7.57
N GLN A 130 -12.34 -12.19 8.64
CA GLN A 130 -13.18 -12.07 9.86
C GLN A 130 -12.65 -11.04 10.85
N LEU A 131 -11.39 -10.65 10.73
CA LEU A 131 -10.83 -9.63 11.60
C LEU A 131 -11.47 -8.27 11.31
N THR A 132 -11.32 -7.31 12.21
CA THR A 132 -11.83 -5.93 12.10
C THR A 132 -10.73 -4.98 12.54
N GLY A 133 -10.86 -3.68 12.29
CA GLY A 133 -9.83 -2.69 12.65
C GLY A 133 -9.37 -2.78 14.12
N TYR A 134 -10.28 -3.10 15.05
CA TYR A 134 -9.94 -3.30 16.45
C TYR A 134 -9.10 -4.56 16.72
N GLN A 135 -9.34 -5.66 15.99
CA GLN A 135 -8.56 -6.91 16.15
C GLN A 135 -7.17 -6.81 15.53
N LEU A 136 -7.00 -5.99 14.49
CA LEU A 136 -5.68 -5.63 13.96
C LEU A 136 -4.96 -4.60 14.84
N GLY A 137 -5.45 -4.26 16.04
CA GLY A 137 -4.74 -3.37 16.97
C GLY A 137 -5.20 -1.92 16.92
N ASN A 138 -6.42 -1.67 16.43
CA ASN A 138 -7.04 -0.35 16.36
C ASN A 138 -6.15 0.63 15.59
N CYS A 139 -5.97 0.34 14.30
CA CYS A 139 -5.16 1.09 13.36
C CYS A 139 -5.82 2.42 13.08
N GLY A 140 -5.74 3.28 14.09
CA GLY A 140 -6.03 4.69 13.98
C GLY A 140 -5.08 5.25 12.95
N TRP A 141 -5.58 6.26 12.26
CA TRP A 141 -4.85 7.19 11.43
C TRP A 141 -3.60 7.73 12.14
N GLN A 142 -2.54 6.93 12.22
CA GLN A 142 -1.17 7.42 12.27
C GLN A 142 -0.71 7.63 10.82
N LEU A 143 -1.48 8.40 10.06
CA LEU A 143 -0.84 9.35 9.16
C LEU A 143 0.14 10.09 10.05
N GLN A 144 1.43 10.04 9.70
CA GLN A 144 2.47 10.82 10.35
C GLN A 144 1.89 12.16 10.77
N ALA A 145 1.91 12.44 12.08
CA ALA A 145 1.44 13.68 12.67
C ALA A 145 2.29 14.90 12.25
N SER A 146 2.95 14.85 11.08
CA SER A 146 3.56 16.00 10.43
C SER A 146 2.52 17.01 9.92
N TRP A 147 1.23 16.63 9.84
CA TRP A 147 0.14 17.53 9.43
C TRP A 147 -0.85 17.89 10.54
N ALA A 148 -0.71 17.31 11.75
CA ALA A 148 -1.57 17.63 12.90
C ALA A 148 -1.10 18.89 13.67
N GLN A 149 -0.22 19.70 13.07
CA GLN A 149 0.12 21.03 13.54
C GLN A 149 -0.14 21.98 12.38
N PRO A 150 -1.37 22.48 12.23
CA PRO A 150 -1.49 23.92 12.47
C PRO A 150 -2.77 24.35 13.20
N GLY A 151 -3.61 23.44 13.70
CA GLY A 151 -4.90 23.82 14.29
C GLY A 151 -4.79 24.80 15.46
N PHE A 152 -3.88 24.55 16.39
CA PHE A 152 -3.77 25.36 17.61
C PHE A 152 -3.43 26.83 17.34
N TRP A 153 -2.51 27.13 16.43
CA TRP A 153 -2.15 28.52 16.12
C TRP A 153 -3.22 29.24 15.30
N TRP A 154 -3.93 28.53 14.42
CA TRP A 154 -5.08 29.09 13.70
C TRP A 154 -6.23 29.44 14.64
N ASP A 155 -6.51 28.59 15.63
CA ASP A 155 -7.56 28.83 16.64
C ASP A 155 -7.23 30.05 17.50
N VAL A 156 -5.97 30.17 17.97
CA VAL A 156 -5.52 31.33 18.74
C VAL A 156 -5.59 32.63 17.92
N ALA A 157 -5.23 32.59 16.64
CA ALA A 157 -5.32 33.76 15.76
C ALA A 157 -6.77 34.22 15.54
N LEU A 158 -7.71 33.28 15.35
CA LEU A 158 -9.13 33.59 15.22
C LEU A 158 -9.71 34.22 16.48
N VAL A 159 -9.35 33.70 17.66
CA VAL A 159 -9.77 34.27 18.94
C VAL A 159 -9.22 35.69 19.11
N ALA A 160 -7.95 35.94 18.78
CA ALA A 160 -7.35 37.27 18.86
C ALA A 160 -8.05 38.28 17.94
N VAL A 161 -8.34 37.89 16.69
CA VAL A 161 -9.06 38.73 15.72
C VAL A 161 -10.46 39.07 16.23
N ALA A 162 -11.19 38.09 16.78
CA ALA A 162 -12.51 38.30 17.34
C ALA A 162 -12.49 39.28 18.53
N VAL A 163 -11.54 39.13 19.47
CA VAL A 163 -11.40 40.01 20.64
C VAL A 163 -11.07 41.45 20.22
N VAL A 164 -10.13 41.63 19.28
CA VAL A 164 -9.78 42.95 18.76
C VAL A 164 -10.98 43.59 18.05
N GLY A 165 -11.72 42.82 17.25
CA GLY A 165 -12.92 43.31 16.57
C GLY A 165 -14.00 43.80 17.54
N VAL A 166 -14.26 43.03 18.61
CA VAL A 166 -15.22 43.42 19.66
C VAL A 166 -14.76 44.68 20.40
N ALA A 167 -13.47 44.78 20.72
CA ALA A 167 -12.93 45.97 21.38
C ALA A 167 -13.04 47.23 20.52
N LEU A 168 -12.78 47.13 19.21
CA LEU A 168 -12.92 48.23 18.26
C LEU A 168 -14.38 48.65 18.11
N LEU A 169 -15.31 47.71 17.99
CA LEU A 169 -16.75 48.00 17.92
C LEU A 169 -17.26 48.68 19.19
N ALA A 170 -16.85 48.19 20.37
CA ALA A 170 -17.19 48.81 21.64
C ALA A 170 -16.63 50.24 21.74
N GLY A 171 -15.38 50.45 21.33
CA GLY A 171 -14.77 51.79 21.29
C GLY A 171 -15.52 52.76 20.37
N LEU A 172 -15.88 52.32 19.16
CA LEU A 172 -16.66 53.13 18.22
C LEU A 172 -18.06 53.48 18.77
N LEU A 173 -18.72 52.53 19.42
CA LEU A 173 -20.01 52.77 20.06
C LEU A 173 -19.88 53.81 21.19
N CYS A 174 -18.87 53.68 22.06
CA CYS A 174 -18.62 54.67 23.12
C CYS A 174 -18.39 56.09 22.57
N ILE A 175 -17.54 56.23 21.55
CA ILE A 175 -17.26 57.54 20.94
C ILE A 175 -18.52 58.14 20.31
N SER A 176 -19.35 57.31 19.65
CA SER A 176 -20.60 57.78 19.05
C SER A 176 -21.63 58.24 20.09
N THR A 177 -21.67 57.61 21.27
CA THR A 177 -22.59 58.01 22.36
C THR A 177 -22.19 59.31 23.03
N GLU A 178 -20.89 59.62 23.12
CA GLU A 178 -20.41 60.91 23.66
C GLU A 178 -20.63 62.08 22.70
N SER A 179 -20.70 61.83 21.38
CA SER A 179 -20.96 62.87 20.38
C SER A 179 -22.44 63.32 20.31
N LEU A 180 -23.35 62.63 20.99
CA LEU A 180 -24.81 62.82 20.90
C LEU A 180 -25.44 63.41 22.18
N GLY A 181 -24.64 63.74 23.20
CA GLY A 181 -25.06 64.42 24.43
C GLY A 181 -24.43 65.80 24.57
#